data_AF-A0A356NSW3-F1
#
_entry.id   AF-A0A356NSW3-F1
#
_cell.length_a   1.000
_cell.length_b   1.000
_cell.length_c   1.000
_cell.angle_alpha   90.00
_cell.angle_beta   90.00
_cell.angle_gamma   90.00
#
_symmetry.space_group_name_H-M   'P 1'
#
loop_
_entity.id
_entity.type
_entity.pdbx_description
1 polymer ?
#
loop_
_entity_poly.entity_id
_entity_poly.type
_entity_poly.pdbx_seq_one_letter_code
_entity_poly.pdbx_strand_id
1 'polypeptide(L)' 'MQATFMAHLAAEVKGSPPKRFAYRGKSPLFAGNPFTVNAAETDDGLSLWTAGTGGQVAMHSQASW' A
#
# COMPACT_ATOMS: atom_id res chain seq x y z
N MET A 1 -9.68 4.82 -2.82
CA MET A 1 -8.37 5.36 -3.25
C MET A 1 -7.15 4.70 -2.59
N GLN A 2 -7.30 3.90 -1.51
CA GLN A 2 -6.15 3.30 -0.80
C GLN A 2 -5.19 2.49 -1.71
N ALA A 3 -5.73 1.61 -2.57
CA ALA A 3 -4.92 0.82 -3.50
C ALA A 3 -4.09 1.69 -4.46
N THR A 4 -4.66 2.78 -4.96
CA THR A 4 -4.00 3.71 -5.88
C THR A 4 -2.83 4.42 -5.22
N PHE A 5 -2.96 4.85 -3.96
CA PHE A 5 -1.85 5.45 -3.22
C PHE A 5 -0.68 4.49 -3.05
N MET A 6 -0.96 3.22 -2.74
CA MET A 6 0.08 2.19 -2.65
C MET A 6 0.72 1.87 -4.00
N ALA A 7 -0.07 1.77 -5.08
CA ALA A 7 0.49 1.56 -6.41
C ALA A 7 1.40 2.72 -6.86
N HIS A 8 1.04 3.96 -6.50
CA HIS A 8 1.87 5.13 -6.75
C HIS A 8 3.17 5.08 -5.95
N LEU A 9 3.10 4.84 -4.64
CA LEU A 9 4.27 4.68 -3.78
C LEU A 9 5.20 3.57 -4.29
N ALA A 10 4.64 2.45 -4.74
CA ALA A 10 5.43 1.36 -5.33
C ALA A 10 6.23 1.84 -6.56
N ALA A 11 5.60 2.64 -7.42
CA ALA A 11 6.26 3.20 -8.60
C ALA A 11 7.35 4.21 -8.23
N GLU A 12 7.14 5.03 -7.20
CA GLU A 12 8.16 5.95 -6.68
C GLU A 12 9.37 5.20 -6.10
N VAL A 13 9.12 4.16 -5.29
CA VAL A 13 10.19 3.38 -4.65
C VAL A 13 11.06 2.62 -5.65
N LYS A 14 10.48 2.05 -6.72
CA LYS A 14 11.22 1.27 -7.73
C LYS A 14 11.51 2.02 -9.03
N GLY A 15 11.12 3.30 -9.12
CA GLY A 15 11.31 4.14 -10.31
C GLY A 15 10.52 3.69 -11.55
N SER A 16 9.60 2.73 -11.43
CA SER A 16 8.78 2.21 -12.53
C SER A 16 7.49 1.57 -11.99
N PRO A 17 6.39 1.59 -12.76
CA PRO A 17 5.14 0.98 -12.32
C PRO A 17 5.26 -0.56 -12.19
N PRO A 18 4.65 -1.18 -11.16
CA PRO A 18 4.67 -2.63 -11.03
C PRO A 18 3.89 -3.31 -12.16
N LYS A 19 4.38 -4.46 -12.64
CA LYS A 19 3.67 -5.29 -13.64
C LYS A 19 2.45 -5.99 -13.05
N ARG A 20 2.52 -6.35 -11.78
CA ARG A 20 1.41 -6.96 -11.04
C ARG A 20 1.25 -6.29 -9.68
N PHE A 21 0.00 -5.92 -9.40
CA PHE A 21 -0.39 -5.30 -8.14
C PHE A 21 -1.66 -5.98 -7.61
N ALA A 22 -1.54 -6.66 -6.47
CA ALA A 22 -2.66 -7.33 -5.81
C ALA A 22 -2.93 -6.67 -4.46
N TYR A 23 -4.18 -6.41 -4.12
CA TYR A 23 -4.56 -5.74 -2.87
C TYR A 23 -5.77 -6.39 -2.20
N ARG A 24 -5.84 -6.25 -0.87
CA ARG A 24 -6.94 -6.75 -0.05
C ARG A 24 -7.28 -5.76 1.05
N GLY A 25 -8.51 -5.25 1.06
CA GLY A 25 -9.05 -4.49 2.18
C GLY A 25 -9.30 -5.38 3.40
N LYS A 26 -8.92 -4.88 4.58
CA LYS A 26 -9.08 -5.55 5.88
C LYS A 26 -9.99 -4.77 6.82
N SER A 27 -9.89 -3.45 6.84
CA SER A 27 -10.74 -2.58 7.66
C SER A 27 -10.99 -1.23 6.97
N PRO A 28 -12.10 -0.53 7.27
CA PRO A 28 -12.40 0.75 6.65
C PRO A 28 -11.47 1.86 7.15
N LEU A 29 -11.17 2.82 6.27
CA LEU A 29 -10.69 4.15 6.66
C LEU A 29 -11.83 5.14 6.48
N PHE A 30 -11.98 6.05 7.43
CA PHE A 30 -12.97 7.11 7.39
C PHE A 30 -12.33 8.43 6.97
N ALA A 31 -13.04 9.21 6.16
CA ALA A 31 -12.59 10.52 5.73
C ALA A 31 -12.38 11.46 6.92
N GLY A 32 -11.41 12.37 6.81
CA GLY A 32 -11.06 13.33 7.88
C GLY A 32 -10.04 12.81 8.88
N ASN A 33 -9.79 11.50 8.92
CA ASN A 33 -8.75 10.93 9.76
C ASN A 33 -7.43 10.76 8.99
N PRO A 34 -6.29 11.16 9.57
CA PRO A 34 -4.97 10.83 9.01
C PRO A 34 -4.78 9.31 8.89
N PHE A 35 -3.98 8.91 7.91
CA PHE A 35 -3.52 7.54 7.74
C PHE A 35 -2.14 7.56 7.09
N THR A 36 -1.43 6.45 7.16
CA THR A 36 -0.11 6.27 6.53
C THR A 36 -0.21 5.34 5.34
N VAL A 37 0.72 5.51 4.39
CA VAL A 37 0.97 4.58 3.28
C VAL A 37 2.40 4.11 3.44
N ASN A 38 2.60 2.81 3.55
CA ASN A 38 3.88 2.23 3.95
C ASN A 38 4.30 1.17 2.93
N ALA A 39 5.61 0.95 2.84
CA ALA A 39 6.21 -0.07 1.99
C ALA A 39 7.38 -0.73 2.72
N ALA A 40 7.58 -2.01 2.46
CA ALA A 40 8.76 -2.78 2.85
C ALA A 40 9.21 -3.65 1.68
N GLU A 41 10.53 -3.76 1.48
CA GLU A 41 11.10 -4.68 0.51
C GLU A 41 10.90 -6.14 0.95
N THR A 42 10.76 -7.00 -0.05
CA THR A 42 10.63 -8.46 0.08
C THR A 42 11.38 -9.10 -1.08
N ASP A 43 11.66 -10.41 -1.00
CA ASP A 43 12.37 -11.12 -2.08
C ASP A 43 11.61 -11.05 -3.43
N ASP A 44 10.28 -10.91 -3.40
CA ASP A 44 9.40 -10.89 -4.57
C ASP A 44 8.98 -9.48 -5.02
N GLY A 45 9.52 -8.42 -4.41
CA GLY A 45 9.15 -7.03 -4.69
C GLY A 45 8.82 -6.24 -3.44
N LEU A 46 7.65 -5.60 -3.38
CA LEU A 46 7.23 -4.80 -2.22
C LEU A 46 5.97 -5.37 -1.58
N SER A 47 5.97 -5.42 -0.24
CA SER A 47 4.76 -5.46 0.56
C SER A 47 4.39 -4.04 0.98
N LEU A 48 3.14 -3.63 0.74
CA LEU A 48 2.65 -2.30 1.09
C LEU A 48 1.37 -2.39 1.93
N TRP A 49 1.11 -1.35 2.72
CA TRP A 49 -0.12 -1.27 3.49
C TRP A 49 -0.51 0.16 3.84
N THR A 50 -1.81 0.38 4.02
CA THR A 50 -2.36 1.58 4.66
C THR A 50 -2.66 1.30 6.13
N ALA A 51 -2.32 2.22 7.02
CA ALA A 51 -2.67 2.10 8.44
C ALA A 51 -3.32 3.38 8.96
N GLY A 52 -4.40 3.23 9.75
CA GLY A 52 -5.04 4.34 10.44
C GLY A 52 -4.17 4.90 11.57
N THR A 53 -4.64 5.96 12.23
CA THR A 53 -3.94 6.60 13.37
C THR A 53 -3.61 5.65 14.52
N GLY A 54 -4.39 4.59 14.73
CA GLY A 54 -4.15 3.56 15.74
C GLY A 54 -3.19 2.45 15.29
N GLY A 55 -2.58 2.57 14.11
CA GLY A 55 -1.69 1.56 13.53
C GLY A 55 -2.42 0.34 12.94
N GLN A 56 -3.75 0.29 13.01
CA GLN A 56 -4.53 -0.79 12.44
C GLN A 56 -4.42 -0.77 10.90
N VAL A 57 -4.12 -1.93 10.32
CA VAL A 57 -4.00 -2.05 8.87
C VAL A 57 -5.38 -2.04 8.23
N ALA A 58 -5.59 -1.09 7.32
CA ALA A 58 -6.80 -0.96 6.54
C ALA A 58 -6.76 -1.74 5.24
N MET A 59 -5.61 -1.76 4.56
CA MET A 59 -5.41 -2.50 3.32
C MET A 59 -3.97 -2.98 3.23
N HIS A 60 -3.76 -4.19 2.70
CA HIS A 60 -2.45 -4.67 2.25
C HIS A 60 -2.40 -4.78 0.74
N SER A 61 -1.20 -4.70 0.17
CA SER A 61 -0.91 -5.09 -1.20
C SER A 61 0.46 -5.74 -1.36
N GLN A 62 0.60 -6.52 -2.43
CA GLN A 62 1.88 -6.93 -3.00
C GLN A 62 2.06 -6.29 -4.38
N ALA A 63 3.28 -5.83 -4.65
CA ALA A 63 3.71 -5.30 -5.94
C ALA A 63 4.95 -6.06 -6.42
N SER A 64 4.98 -6.42 -7.71
CA SER A 64 6.11 -7.09 -8.37
C SER A 64 6.35 -6.45 -9.75
N TRP A 65 7.62 -6.49 -10.19
CA TRP A 65 8.12 -5.83 -11.40
C TRP A 65 8.63 -6.84 -12.42
#